data_AF-A0A5D3AY13-F1
#
_entry.id   AF-A0A5D3AY13-F1
#
_cell.length_a   1.000
_cell.length_b   1.000
_cell.length_c   1.000
_cell.angle_alpha   90.00
_cell.angle_beta   90.00
_cell.angle_gamma   90.00
#
_symmetry.space_group_name_H-M   'P 1'
#
loop_
_entity.id
_entity.type
_entity.pdbx_description
1 polymer ?
#
loop_
_entity_poly.entity_id
_entity_poly.type
_entity_poly.pdbx_seq_one_letter_code
_entity_poly.pdbx_strand_id
1 'polypeptide(L)'
;MARSIPKRERSPSASLSTAAPAKKPRVAKGKVWPPADIEPSLHPARYGHPVFDLPALTTSPNGGITPPSDRPQPMLLGAHVSSAGGVGTALLRAGLAGANGLAFFVKSQRQWKSKPYEDEVVDKFRELMKSKEEGGMGYGPESILVHGSYLINLGNPDQAKWETSYECFRDDIARCHQLGVKLYNWHPGSTVGACTKEESFASIAKAINQVHKEVPEVITVIENMANAGSNIVGTAWSDLASMIALVEDKSRVRVCIDTCHTFAAGYDLRTEEAYKKTMKEFDEVVGNKYLAGVHLNDSKADLGANKDLHENIGLGKIGLTAFRLLMRDPLMAGIPIVLETPALDGPTPSDHVSIWSKEIAMLYEIQAIPDDEWDTKKVEIEARWRKERDAINPPKEKKKPAPKGKAKKGKKAESEEDEE
;
A
#
# COMPACT_ATOMS: atom_id res chain seq x y z
N MET A 1 26.26 70.39 32.34
CA MET A 1 27.64 70.75 32.79
C MET A 1 28.45 69.46 32.85
N ALA A 2 29.66 69.44 32.29
CA ALA A 2 30.55 68.28 32.34
C ALA A 2 31.69 68.49 33.36
N ARG A 3 32.08 67.40 34.04
CA ARG A 3 33.30 67.17 34.85
C ARG A 3 33.13 65.76 35.45
N SER A 4 34.10 64.86 35.60
CA SER A 4 35.47 64.67 35.10
C SER A 4 36.01 63.49 35.94
N ILE A 5 36.58 62.47 35.29
CA ILE A 5 37.11 61.27 35.95
C ILE A 5 38.44 61.58 36.67
N PRO A 6 38.83 60.83 37.72
CA PRO A 6 40.24 60.46 37.89
C PRO A 6 40.45 58.93 37.96
N LYS A 7 41.49 58.45 37.26
CA LYS A 7 42.03 57.08 37.34
C LYS A 7 43.15 57.01 38.39
N ARG A 8 43.32 55.84 39.04
CA ARG A 8 44.56 55.26 39.63
C ARG A 8 44.23 53.88 40.21
N GLU A 9 45.10 52.86 40.32
CA GLU A 9 46.40 52.53 39.68
C GLU A 9 46.67 51.00 39.86
N ARG A 10 47.82 50.46 39.41
CA ARG A 10 48.21 49.01 39.40
C ARG A 10 49.13 48.67 40.59
N SER A 11 49.44 47.42 41.04
CA SER A 11 49.00 45.99 40.90
C SER A 11 49.88 45.15 41.89
N PRO A 12 50.18 43.82 41.83
CA PRO A 12 49.64 42.62 41.13
C PRO A 12 49.48 41.33 42.00
N SER A 13 49.03 40.24 41.35
CA SER A 13 49.29 38.79 41.60
C SER A 13 49.09 38.12 42.98
N ALA A 14 48.18 37.14 43.02
CA ALA A 14 48.53 35.72 43.25
C ALA A 14 47.44 34.79 42.65
N SER A 15 47.85 33.67 42.07
CA SER A 15 46.97 32.74 41.35
C SER A 15 46.40 31.63 42.23
N LEU A 16 45.10 31.37 42.14
CA LEU A 16 44.54 30.03 42.39
C LEU A 16 43.49 29.71 41.32
N SER A 17 43.77 28.67 40.54
CA SER A 17 42.87 28.13 39.53
C SER A 17 41.86 27.20 40.19
N THR A 18 40.56 27.50 40.07
CA THR A 18 39.48 26.54 40.33
C THR A 18 38.58 26.49 39.10
N ALA A 19 38.81 25.51 38.23
CA ALA A 19 38.00 25.30 37.05
C ALA A 19 36.53 25.06 37.44
N ALA A 20 35.61 25.70 36.72
CA ALA A 20 34.18 25.44 36.89
C ALA A 20 33.84 23.99 36.51
N PRO A 21 32.91 23.32 37.20
CA PRO A 21 32.58 21.93 36.92
C PRO A 21 31.96 21.80 35.52
N ALA A 22 32.52 20.88 34.72
CA ALA A 22 32.00 20.57 33.40
C ALA A 22 30.52 20.14 33.47
N LYS A 23 29.65 20.78 32.69
CA LYS A 23 28.25 20.38 32.58
C LYS A 23 28.18 18.97 31.99
N LYS A 24 27.65 18.01 32.74
CA LYS A 24 27.29 16.69 32.21
C LYS A 24 26.31 16.85 31.03
N PRO A 25 26.40 16.04 29.96
CA PRO A 25 25.42 16.05 28.90
C PRO A 25 24.02 15.78 29.47
N ARG A 26 23.07 16.68 29.19
CA ARG A 26 21.69 16.53 29.63
C ARG A 26 20.98 15.61 28.64
N VAL A 27 21.00 14.31 28.92
CA VAL A 27 20.19 13.33 28.17
C VAL A 27 18.74 13.83 28.17
N ALA A 28 18.17 13.99 26.98
CA ALA A 28 16.77 14.37 26.85
C ALA A 28 15.92 13.26 27.45
N LYS A 29 15.09 13.60 28.46
CA LYS A 29 14.04 12.68 28.90
C LYS A 29 13.07 12.56 27.74
N GLY A 30 13.05 11.41 27.06
CA GLY A 30 12.12 11.14 25.97
C GLY A 30 10.69 11.43 26.41
N LYS A 31 9.90 12.05 25.53
CA LYS A 31 8.48 12.25 25.76
C LYS A 31 7.84 10.86 25.88
N VAL A 32 7.01 10.67 26.89
CA VAL A 32 6.41 9.36 27.19
C VAL A 32 5.42 9.00 26.09
N TRP A 33 5.55 7.79 25.55
CA TRP A 33 4.49 7.16 24.76
C TRP A 33 3.46 6.52 25.71
N PRO A 34 2.14 6.67 25.46
CA PRO A 34 1.52 7.37 24.34
C PRO A 34 1.29 8.88 24.61
N PRO A 35 0.95 9.66 23.56
CA PRO A 35 0.51 11.05 23.69
C PRO A 35 -0.68 11.24 24.66
N ALA A 36 -0.69 12.35 25.39
CA ALA A 36 -1.65 12.61 26.47
C ALA A 36 -3.09 12.91 25.99
N ASP A 37 -3.30 13.03 24.67
CA ASP A 37 -4.55 13.35 23.98
C ASP A 37 -5.32 12.11 23.47
N ILE A 38 -4.85 10.88 23.76
CA ILE A 38 -5.48 9.62 23.34
C ILE A 38 -6.10 8.91 24.55
N GLU A 39 -7.37 8.49 24.45
CA GLU A 39 -8.02 7.74 25.54
C GLU A 39 -7.29 6.40 25.84
N PRO A 40 -7.12 6.03 27.13
CA PRO A 40 -6.48 4.77 27.52
C PRO A 40 -7.17 3.49 27.03
N SER A 41 -8.47 3.57 26.73
CA SER A 41 -9.30 2.51 26.13
C SER A 41 -8.90 2.17 24.68
N LEU A 42 -8.27 3.12 23.98
CA LEU A 42 -7.84 3.01 22.57
C LEU A 42 -6.34 2.69 22.44
N HIS A 43 -5.64 2.43 23.55
CA HIS A 43 -4.24 2.01 23.51
C HIS A 43 -4.13 0.54 23.06
N PRO A 44 -3.35 0.22 22.00
CA PRO A 44 -2.93 -1.16 21.78
C PRO A 44 -2.10 -1.62 22.98
N ALA A 45 -2.52 -2.71 23.62
CA ALA A 45 -1.87 -3.21 24.82
C ALA A 45 -0.41 -3.59 24.55
N ARG A 46 0.50 -3.18 25.43
CA ARG A 46 1.95 -3.34 25.28
C ARG A 46 2.46 -4.80 25.30
N TYR A 47 1.57 -5.77 25.50
CA TYR A 47 1.84 -7.21 25.59
C TYR A 47 0.65 -8.01 25.02
N GLY A 48 0.88 -8.79 23.97
CA GLY A 48 -0.16 -9.68 23.41
C GLY A 48 0.21 -10.36 22.08
N HIS A 49 0.90 -9.62 21.19
CA HIS A 49 1.39 -10.15 19.91
C HIS A 49 2.88 -9.82 19.72
N PRO A 50 3.67 -10.67 19.04
CA PRO A 50 5.10 -10.41 18.84
C PRO A 50 5.29 -9.21 17.91
N VAL A 51 5.68 -8.07 18.48
CA VAL A 51 6.30 -6.99 17.74
C VAL A 51 7.72 -7.45 17.43
N PHE A 52 8.00 -7.76 16.17
CA PHE A 52 9.37 -8.03 15.74
C PHE A 52 10.18 -6.72 15.85
N ASP A 53 11.27 -6.75 16.62
CA ASP A 53 12.23 -5.64 16.69
C ASP A 53 12.93 -5.53 15.33
N LEU A 54 12.59 -4.48 14.57
CA LEU A 54 13.26 -4.15 13.31
C LEU A 54 14.65 -3.58 13.64
N PRO A 55 15.75 -4.13 13.09
CA PRO A 55 17.08 -3.62 13.34
C PRO A 55 17.30 -2.25 12.68
N ALA A 56 18.13 -1.40 13.30
CA ALA A 56 18.39 -0.05 12.84
C ALA A 56 19.01 0.02 11.43
N LEU A 57 18.53 0.96 10.62
CA LEU A 57 18.94 1.17 9.24
C LEU A 57 20.36 1.79 9.15
N THR A 58 21.21 1.25 8.28
CA THR A 58 22.44 1.91 7.81
C THR A 58 22.55 1.80 6.28
N THR A 59 23.01 2.88 5.64
CA THR A 59 23.07 3.01 4.17
C THR A 59 24.38 2.47 3.59
N SER A 60 24.34 1.95 2.36
CA SER A 60 25.50 1.42 1.64
C SER A 60 25.75 2.18 0.31
N PRO A 61 27.00 2.37 -0.17
CA PRO A 61 27.29 3.45 -1.12
C PRO A 61 27.28 3.08 -2.63
N ASN A 62 27.35 1.79 -3.01
CA ASN A 62 27.98 1.40 -4.31
C ASN A 62 27.13 0.56 -5.30
N GLY A 63 25.80 0.68 -5.31
CA GLY A 63 25.00 0.50 -6.55
C GLY A 63 25.01 -0.85 -7.30
N GLY A 64 25.41 -1.97 -6.70
CA GLY A 64 25.37 -3.30 -7.33
C GLY A 64 25.26 -4.42 -6.29
N ILE A 65 24.47 -5.46 -6.59
CA ILE A 65 24.18 -6.55 -5.64
C ILE A 65 25.05 -7.77 -5.95
N THR A 66 25.92 -8.10 -4.99
CA THR A 66 26.40 -9.47 -4.75
C THR A 66 26.16 -9.75 -3.27
N PRO A 67 25.37 -10.77 -2.89
CA PRO A 67 25.09 -11.02 -1.48
C PRO A 67 26.17 -11.92 -0.86
N PRO A 68 26.85 -11.45 0.20
CA PRO A 68 27.26 -12.37 1.28
C PRO A 68 26.90 -11.86 2.68
N SER A 69 26.56 -12.81 3.56
CA SER A 69 26.18 -12.69 5.00
C SER A 69 24.76 -12.21 5.35
N ASP A 70 23.87 -13.19 5.53
CA ASP A 70 23.02 -13.42 6.72
C ASP A 70 22.20 -12.26 7.35
N ARG A 71 21.68 -11.33 6.53
CA ARG A 71 20.28 -10.90 6.63
C ARG A 71 19.81 -10.05 5.43
N PRO A 72 18.74 -10.43 4.71
CA PRO A 72 18.06 -9.50 3.81
C PRO A 72 17.34 -8.40 4.61
N GLN A 73 17.00 -7.30 3.93
CA GLN A 73 16.12 -6.26 4.50
C GLN A 73 14.79 -6.89 4.97
N PRO A 74 14.19 -6.42 6.07
CA PRO A 74 12.89 -6.92 6.51
C PRO A 74 11.83 -6.72 5.42
N MET A 75 10.92 -7.67 5.27
CA MET A 75 9.72 -7.48 4.45
C MET A 75 8.83 -6.42 5.09
N LEU A 76 8.24 -5.54 4.27
CA LEU A 76 7.41 -4.43 4.71
C LEU A 76 5.94 -4.79 4.45
N LEU A 77 5.38 -5.67 5.29
CA LEU A 77 4.05 -6.24 5.12
C LEU A 77 2.97 -5.39 5.81
N GLY A 78 1.83 -5.22 5.15
CA GLY A 78 0.69 -4.50 5.70
C GLY A 78 -0.58 -4.57 4.85
N ALA A 79 -1.36 -3.49 4.89
CA ALA A 79 -2.65 -3.40 4.20
C ALA A 79 -2.94 -1.98 3.69
N HIS A 80 -3.88 -1.87 2.75
CA HIS A 80 -4.40 -0.58 2.28
C HIS A 80 -5.41 -0.02 3.30
N VAL A 81 -4.91 0.76 4.25
CA VAL A 81 -5.70 1.31 5.36
C VAL A 81 -6.38 2.63 5.00
N SER A 82 -7.49 2.91 5.68
CA SER A 82 -8.21 4.18 5.53
C SER A 82 -7.39 5.36 6.08
N SER A 83 -7.44 6.50 5.38
CA SER A 83 -6.93 7.81 5.83
C SER A 83 -8.03 8.73 6.39
N ALA A 84 -9.25 8.20 6.61
CA ALA A 84 -10.37 8.95 7.15
C ALA A 84 -10.08 9.48 8.56
N GLY A 85 -10.28 10.78 8.77
CA GLY A 85 -9.82 11.52 9.96
C GLY A 85 -8.47 12.23 9.79
N GLY A 86 -7.84 12.12 8.62
CA GLY A 86 -6.57 12.78 8.27
C GLY A 86 -5.46 11.76 8.02
N VAL A 87 -4.48 12.11 7.18
CA VAL A 87 -3.46 11.15 6.68
C VAL A 87 -2.67 10.44 7.78
N GLY A 88 -2.39 11.10 8.91
CA GLY A 88 -1.73 10.47 10.06
C GLY A 88 -2.50 9.29 10.67
N THR A 89 -3.82 9.21 10.46
CA THR A 89 -4.63 8.07 10.89
C THR A 89 -4.33 6.78 10.12
N ALA A 90 -3.76 6.87 8.91
CA ALA A 90 -3.31 5.68 8.16
C ALA A 90 -2.17 4.97 8.91
N LEU A 91 -1.14 5.70 9.34
CA LEU A 91 -0.02 5.15 10.11
C LEU A 91 -0.50 4.50 11.42
N LEU A 92 -1.45 5.13 12.12
CA LEU A 92 -2.07 4.58 13.32
C LEU A 92 -2.84 3.28 13.04
N ARG A 93 -3.64 3.22 11.97
CA ARG A 93 -4.40 2.01 11.58
C ARG A 93 -3.47 0.87 11.12
N ALA A 94 -2.40 1.17 10.40
CA ALA A 94 -1.37 0.19 10.05
C ALA A 94 -0.71 -0.38 11.31
N GLY A 95 -0.37 0.47 12.28
CA GLY A 95 0.18 0.04 13.57
C GLY A 95 -0.78 -0.86 14.36
N LEU A 96 -2.08 -0.55 14.36
CA LEU A 96 -3.12 -1.41 14.94
C LEU A 96 -3.27 -2.75 14.21
N ALA A 97 -3.01 -2.79 12.89
CA ALA A 97 -2.99 -4.02 12.11
C ALA A 97 -1.75 -4.90 12.38
N GLY A 98 -0.74 -4.40 13.12
CA GLY A 98 0.56 -5.06 13.26
C GLY A 98 1.45 -4.92 12.02
N ALA A 99 1.13 -3.98 11.13
CA ALA A 99 1.79 -3.80 9.85
C ALA A 99 3.05 -2.92 9.95
N ASN A 100 4.10 -3.30 9.21
CA ASN A 100 5.32 -2.49 9.02
C ASN A 100 5.48 -1.94 7.59
N GLY A 101 4.62 -2.35 6.64
CA GLY A 101 4.31 -1.61 5.41
C GLY A 101 2.86 -1.10 5.41
N LEU A 102 2.48 -0.24 4.47
CA LEU A 102 1.07 0.13 4.24
C LEU A 102 0.84 0.79 2.88
N ALA A 103 -0.43 0.81 2.47
CA ALA A 103 -0.95 1.76 1.48
C ALA A 103 -2.07 2.62 2.08
N PHE A 104 -2.34 3.78 1.48
CA PHE A 104 -3.53 4.59 1.73
C PHE A 104 -3.73 5.60 0.58
N PHE A 105 -4.93 6.17 0.47
CA PHE A 105 -5.19 7.32 -0.40
C PHE A 105 -4.83 8.63 0.31
N VAL A 106 -3.99 9.45 -0.32
CA VAL A 106 -3.64 10.80 0.17
C VAL A 106 -4.83 11.77 0.20
N LYS A 107 -5.82 11.58 -0.68
CA LYS A 107 -7.10 12.33 -0.68
C LYS A 107 -8.29 11.41 -0.99
N SER A 108 -9.51 11.94 -1.05
CA SER A 108 -10.66 11.11 -1.39
C SER A 108 -10.56 10.57 -2.82
N GLN A 109 -10.53 9.25 -2.97
CA GLN A 109 -10.55 8.52 -4.25
C GLN A 109 -11.86 8.68 -5.03
N ARG A 110 -12.83 9.42 -4.49
CA ARG A 110 -14.11 9.76 -5.12
C ARG A 110 -14.18 11.21 -5.61
N GLN A 111 -13.10 11.98 -5.49
CA GLN A 111 -13.06 13.41 -5.80
C GLN A 111 -11.81 13.80 -6.60
N TRP A 112 -12.01 14.59 -7.65
CA TRP A 112 -10.92 15.16 -8.45
C TRP A 112 -10.05 16.12 -7.66
N LYS A 113 -10.68 17.05 -6.92
CA LYS A 113 -10.00 18.10 -6.15
C LYS A 113 -10.28 17.93 -4.67
N SER A 114 -9.30 18.24 -3.83
CA SER A 114 -9.42 18.27 -2.37
C SER A 114 -8.70 19.52 -1.86
N LYS A 115 -9.00 19.95 -0.63
CA LYS A 115 -8.28 21.07 -0.02
C LYS A 115 -6.78 20.75 0.06
N PRO A 116 -5.89 21.75 -0.01
CA PRO A 116 -4.51 21.61 0.41
C PRO A 116 -4.43 21.05 1.84
N TYR A 117 -3.31 20.43 2.19
CA TYR A 117 -3.02 20.17 3.60
C TYR A 117 -2.61 21.47 4.29
N GLU A 118 -2.99 21.61 5.55
CA GLU A 118 -2.39 22.60 6.45
C GLU A 118 -1.00 22.10 6.88
N ASP A 119 -0.04 23.00 7.05
CA ASP A 119 1.36 22.63 7.36
C ASP A 119 1.47 21.73 8.61
N GLU A 120 0.66 22.00 9.65
CA GLU A 120 0.63 21.20 10.88
C GLU A 120 0.21 19.73 10.64
N VAL A 121 -0.60 19.45 9.62
CA VAL A 121 -0.98 18.08 9.23
C VAL A 121 0.20 17.36 8.58
N VAL A 122 0.97 18.07 7.75
CA VAL A 122 2.16 17.55 7.09
C VAL A 122 3.27 17.28 8.10
N ASP A 123 3.54 18.22 8.99
CA ASP A 123 4.53 18.08 10.06
C ASP A 123 4.15 16.93 11.01
N LYS A 124 2.89 16.85 11.46
CA LYS A 124 2.44 15.72 12.31
C LYS A 124 2.58 14.37 11.61
N PHE A 125 2.35 14.27 10.30
CA PHE A 125 2.58 13.04 9.54
C PHE A 125 4.07 12.68 9.48
N ARG A 126 4.95 13.65 9.18
CA ARG A 126 6.40 13.46 9.15
C ARG A 126 6.98 13.05 10.51
N GLU A 127 6.51 13.66 11.60
CA GLU A 127 6.87 13.25 12.97
C GLU A 127 6.44 11.80 13.27
N LEU A 128 5.25 11.37 12.82
CA LEU A 128 4.78 10.00 12.98
C LEU A 128 5.58 8.98 12.15
N MET A 129 6.13 9.37 10.99
CA MET A 129 6.98 8.48 10.17
C MET A 129 8.34 8.17 10.82
N LYS A 130 8.88 9.06 11.66
CA LYS A 130 10.22 8.93 12.26
C LYS A 130 10.44 7.59 12.96
N SER A 131 11.72 7.25 13.17
CA SER A 131 12.11 6.04 13.90
C SER A 131 11.50 6.01 15.32
N LYS A 132 11.38 4.81 15.89
CA LYS A 132 10.85 4.64 17.26
C LYS A 132 11.78 5.30 18.30
N GLU A 133 13.07 5.34 18.00
CA GLU A 133 14.13 6.00 18.76
C GLU A 133 13.95 7.52 18.80
N GLU A 134 13.48 8.11 17.70
CA GLU A 134 13.12 9.54 17.59
C GLU A 134 11.71 9.85 18.15
N GLY A 135 10.92 8.83 18.50
CA GLY A 135 9.58 8.96 19.06
C GLY A 135 8.44 8.87 18.03
N GLY A 136 8.73 8.49 16.79
CA GLY A 136 7.72 8.18 15.77
C GLY A 136 7.29 6.70 15.79
N MET A 137 6.63 6.26 14.73
CA MET A 137 6.12 4.89 14.58
C MET A 137 7.09 3.93 13.86
N GLY A 138 8.10 4.46 13.16
CA GLY A 138 9.08 3.69 12.40
C GLY A 138 8.65 3.28 10.99
N TYR A 139 7.88 4.14 10.29
CA TYR A 139 7.51 3.92 8.89
C TYR A 139 8.45 4.69 7.96
N GLY A 140 9.43 3.99 7.41
CA GLY A 140 10.35 4.56 6.41
C GLY A 140 9.62 4.96 5.12
N PRO A 141 10.10 5.96 4.35
CA PRO A 141 9.47 6.38 3.10
C PRO A 141 9.26 5.26 2.05
N GLU A 142 10.07 4.21 2.13
CA GLU A 142 9.99 2.98 1.33
C GLU A 142 8.89 2.01 1.80
N SER A 143 8.43 2.08 3.05
CA SER A 143 7.38 1.19 3.57
C SER A 143 5.96 1.65 3.23
N ILE A 144 5.82 2.76 2.49
CA ILE A 144 4.54 3.42 2.21
C ILE A 144 4.32 3.47 0.70
N LEU A 145 3.34 2.70 0.23
CA LEU A 145 2.90 2.65 -1.16
C LEU A 145 1.57 3.40 -1.29
N VAL A 146 1.58 4.72 -1.50
CA VAL A 146 0.34 5.48 -1.65
C VAL A 146 -0.40 5.01 -2.90
N HIS A 147 -1.71 4.75 -2.80
CA HIS A 147 -2.53 4.42 -3.96
C HIS A 147 -3.17 5.69 -4.54
N GLY A 148 -3.17 5.81 -5.86
CA GLY A 148 -3.82 6.85 -6.64
C GLY A 148 -5.32 6.68 -6.77
N SER A 149 -6.04 7.75 -7.07
CA SER A 149 -7.49 7.70 -7.28
C SER A 149 -7.88 6.83 -8.49
N TYR A 150 -8.82 5.90 -8.32
CA TYR A 150 -9.41 5.08 -9.40
C TYR A 150 -10.11 5.90 -10.51
N LEU A 151 -10.29 7.21 -10.32
CA LEU A 151 -10.81 8.12 -11.33
C LEU A 151 -9.76 8.46 -12.42
N ILE A 152 -8.47 8.32 -12.12
CA ILE A 152 -7.37 8.68 -13.02
C ILE A 152 -7.35 7.72 -14.21
N ASN A 153 -7.41 8.26 -15.43
CA ASN A 153 -7.13 7.51 -16.65
C ASN A 153 -6.22 8.32 -17.58
N LEU A 154 -4.91 8.10 -17.47
CA LEU A 154 -3.89 8.75 -18.31
C LEU A 154 -3.74 8.11 -19.69
N GLY A 155 -4.36 6.95 -19.91
CA GLY A 155 -4.49 6.28 -21.21
C GLY A 155 -5.68 6.76 -22.06
N ASN A 156 -6.45 7.74 -21.58
CA ASN A 156 -7.61 8.27 -22.29
C ASN A 156 -7.19 9.26 -23.40
N PRO A 157 -7.61 9.08 -24.67
CA PRO A 157 -7.28 10.00 -25.75
C PRO A 157 -8.11 11.30 -25.75
N ASP A 158 -9.16 11.39 -24.93
CA ASP A 158 -9.93 12.62 -24.72
C ASP A 158 -9.09 13.61 -23.89
N GLN A 159 -8.64 14.69 -24.53
CA GLN A 159 -7.75 15.68 -23.93
C GLN A 159 -8.30 16.30 -22.63
N ALA A 160 -9.60 16.56 -22.52
CA ALA A 160 -10.19 17.16 -21.31
C ALA A 160 -10.25 16.17 -20.14
N LYS A 161 -10.53 14.88 -20.44
CA LYS A 161 -10.46 13.80 -19.44
C LYS A 161 -9.02 13.49 -19.04
N TRP A 162 -8.08 13.58 -19.99
CA TRP A 162 -6.65 13.44 -19.74
C TRP A 162 -6.14 14.56 -18.82
N GLU A 163 -6.45 15.83 -19.13
CA GLU A 163 -6.10 16.98 -18.29
C GLU A 163 -6.65 16.86 -16.87
N THR A 164 -7.91 16.46 -16.73
CA THR A 164 -8.55 16.24 -15.41
C THR A 164 -7.87 15.10 -14.64
N SER A 165 -7.47 14.03 -15.33
CA SER A 165 -6.70 12.92 -14.75
C SER A 165 -5.29 13.34 -14.36
N TYR A 166 -4.63 14.14 -15.19
CA TYR A 166 -3.27 14.65 -14.97
C TYR A 166 -3.22 15.65 -13.80
N GLU A 167 -4.18 16.56 -13.70
CA GLU A 167 -4.31 17.45 -12.53
C GLU A 167 -4.41 16.64 -11.22
N CYS A 168 -5.22 15.58 -11.21
CA CYS A 168 -5.36 14.69 -10.05
C CYS A 168 -4.06 13.94 -9.74
N PHE A 169 -3.45 13.31 -10.75
CA PHE A 169 -2.21 12.55 -10.64
C PHE A 169 -1.06 13.41 -10.10
N ARG A 170 -0.92 14.64 -10.61
CA ARG A 170 0.05 15.62 -10.11
C ARG A 170 -0.25 16.07 -8.67
N ASP A 171 -1.51 16.32 -8.34
CA ASP A 171 -1.94 16.74 -6.99
C ASP A 171 -1.66 15.65 -5.94
N ASP A 172 -1.86 14.39 -6.29
CA ASP A 172 -1.56 13.22 -5.46
C ASP A 172 -0.04 13.01 -5.28
N ILE A 173 0.75 13.13 -6.36
CA ILE A 173 2.22 13.03 -6.30
C ILE A 173 2.84 14.20 -5.53
N ALA A 174 2.32 15.42 -5.68
CA ALA A 174 2.72 16.57 -4.87
C ALA A 174 2.44 16.34 -3.38
N ARG A 175 1.32 15.68 -3.03
CA ARG A 175 1.02 15.28 -1.65
C ARG A 175 1.96 14.22 -1.11
N CYS A 176 2.35 13.24 -1.92
CA CYS A 176 3.37 12.26 -1.52
C CYS A 176 4.68 12.98 -1.16
N HIS A 177 5.16 13.89 -2.01
CA HIS A 177 6.35 14.69 -1.74
C HIS A 177 6.21 15.57 -0.48
N GLN A 178 5.08 16.26 -0.30
CA GLN A 178 4.79 17.01 0.92
C GLN A 178 4.87 16.12 2.17
N LEU A 179 4.26 14.93 2.16
CA LEU A 179 4.27 14.01 3.29
C LEU A 179 5.63 13.31 3.50
N GLY A 180 6.56 13.37 2.55
CA GLY A 180 7.84 12.66 2.60
C GLY A 180 7.74 11.19 2.16
N VAL A 181 6.64 10.81 1.52
CA VAL A 181 6.41 9.46 0.96
C VAL A 181 7.05 9.38 -0.43
N LYS A 182 7.75 8.27 -0.72
CA LYS A 182 8.48 8.11 -1.98
C LYS A 182 7.77 7.29 -3.04
N LEU A 183 6.81 6.42 -2.71
CA LEU A 183 6.18 5.52 -3.67
C LEU A 183 4.72 5.92 -3.90
N TYR A 184 4.37 6.20 -5.17
CA TYR A 184 3.00 6.47 -5.60
C TYR A 184 2.58 5.43 -6.64
N ASN A 185 1.70 4.52 -6.24
CA ASN A 185 1.10 3.48 -7.05
C ASN A 185 -0.19 3.94 -7.72
N TRP A 186 -0.42 3.60 -8.99
CA TRP A 186 -1.72 3.78 -9.62
C TRP A 186 -1.94 2.84 -10.81
N HIS A 187 -3.21 2.72 -11.21
CA HIS A 187 -3.65 1.96 -12.37
C HIS A 187 -3.39 2.79 -13.66
N PRO A 188 -2.62 2.28 -14.65
CA PRO A 188 -2.23 3.06 -15.83
C PRO A 188 -3.43 3.60 -16.65
N GLY A 189 -4.53 2.84 -16.72
CA GLY A 189 -5.81 3.30 -17.23
C GLY A 189 -6.38 2.45 -18.37
N SER A 190 -7.02 3.11 -19.33
CA SER A 190 -7.77 2.48 -20.41
C SER A 190 -7.81 3.34 -21.67
N THR A 191 -7.67 2.69 -22.84
CA THR A 191 -7.88 3.31 -24.16
C THR A 191 -9.33 3.76 -24.39
N VAL A 192 -10.26 3.31 -23.53
CA VAL A 192 -11.73 3.41 -23.65
C VAL A 192 -12.30 2.95 -25.01
N GLY A 193 -11.51 2.22 -25.81
CA GLY A 193 -11.86 1.80 -27.17
C GLY A 193 -11.73 2.90 -28.23
N ALA A 194 -11.05 4.00 -27.91
CA ALA A 194 -10.93 5.19 -28.74
C ALA A 194 -9.51 5.49 -29.26
N CYS A 195 -8.51 4.69 -28.86
CA CYS A 195 -7.12 4.74 -29.33
C CYS A 195 -6.48 3.34 -29.27
N THR A 196 -5.30 3.16 -29.86
CA THR A 196 -4.51 1.93 -29.72
C THR A 196 -3.87 1.82 -28.33
N LYS A 197 -3.37 0.63 -27.98
CA LYS A 197 -2.61 0.45 -26.73
C LYS A 197 -1.32 1.28 -26.74
N GLU A 198 -0.65 1.38 -27.87
CA GLU A 198 0.62 2.10 -28.05
C GLU A 198 0.44 3.62 -27.89
N GLU A 199 -0.64 4.17 -28.44
CA GLU A 199 -1.03 5.57 -28.24
C GLU A 199 -1.30 5.87 -26.75
N SER A 200 -1.99 4.95 -26.06
CA SER A 200 -2.22 5.01 -24.62
C SER A 200 -0.93 4.90 -23.80
N PHE A 201 -0.01 3.99 -24.14
CA PHE A 201 1.31 3.88 -23.48
C PHE A 201 2.12 5.18 -23.62
N ALA A 202 2.12 5.79 -24.80
CA ALA A 202 2.78 7.09 -25.04
C ALA A 202 2.12 8.22 -24.23
N SER A 203 0.79 8.22 -24.12
CA SER A 203 0.02 9.17 -23.30
C SER A 203 0.35 9.05 -21.80
N ILE A 204 0.48 7.82 -21.29
CA ILE A 204 0.85 7.55 -19.90
C ILE A 204 2.31 7.93 -19.64
N ALA A 205 3.24 7.56 -20.53
CA ALA A 205 4.64 7.95 -20.42
C ALA A 205 4.83 9.48 -20.48
N LYS A 206 4.06 10.19 -21.32
CA LYS A 206 4.02 11.66 -21.34
C LYS A 206 3.63 12.22 -19.97
N ALA A 207 2.59 11.70 -19.33
CA ALA A 207 2.17 12.13 -18.00
C ALA A 207 3.25 11.88 -16.94
N ILE A 208 3.91 10.71 -16.96
CA ILE A 208 5.02 10.39 -16.07
C ILE A 208 6.20 11.36 -16.28
N ASN A 209 6.63 11.54 -17.52
CA ASN A 209 7.74 12.45 -17.88
C ASN A 209 7.44 13.90 -17.50
N GLN A 210 6.18 14.33 -17.57
CA GLN A 210 5.77 15.66 -17.16
C GLN A 210 5.76 15.80 -15.63
N VAL A 211 5.15 14.86 -14.89
CA VAL A 211 5.09 14.97 -13.42
C VAL A 211 6.46 14.84 -12.76
N HIS A 212 7.39 14.06 -13.33
CA HIS A 212 8.76 13.96 -12.84
C HIS A 212 9.53 15.30 -12.94
N LYS A 213 9.18 16.14 -13.92
CA LYS A 213 9.73 17.50 -14.08
C LYS A 213 9.06 18.52 -13.16
N GLU A 214 7.79 18.30 -12.82
CA GLU A 214 7.00 19.22 -11.98
C GLU A 214 7.13 18.93 -10.46
N VAL A 215 7.33 17.68 -10.05
CA VAL A 215 7.47 17.26 -8.64
C VAL A 215 8.72 16.39 -8.48
N PRO A 216 9.63 16.68 -7.54
CA PRO A 216 10.84 15.90 -7.33
C PRO A 216 10.61 14.65 -6.45
N GLU A 217 11.63 13.80 -6.35
CA GLU A 217 11.81 12.68 -5.40
C GLU A 217 10.81 11.50 -5.43
N VAL A 218 9.54 11.73 -5.77
CA VAL A 218 8.51 10.67 -5.78
C VAL A 218 8.70 9.75 -6.98
N ILE A 219 8.65 8.46 -6.72
CA ILE A 219 8.73 7.38 -7.70
C ILE A 219 7.30 6.98 -8.08
N THR A 220 7.03 7.01 -9.38
CA THR A 220 5.77 6.57 -9.97
C THR A 220 5.81 5.05 -10.17
N VAL A 221 4.96 4.33 -9.45
CA VAL A 221 4.82 2.87 -9.49
C VAL A 221 3.59 2.50 -10.33
N ILE A 222 3.78 1.82 -11.46
CA ILE A 222 2.70 1.38 -12.35
C ILE A 222 2.21 0.01 -11.90
N GLU A 223 0.92 -0.13 -11.59
CA GLU A 223 0.34 -1.43 -11.25
C GLU A 223 -0.04 -2.23 -12.51
N ASN A 224 0.05 -3.56 -12.44
CA ASN A 224 -0.52 -4.43 -13.46
C ASN A 224 -2.04 -4.63 -13.27
N MET A 225 -2.75 -4.90 -14.36
CA MET A 225 -4.22 -4.84 -14.40
C MET A 225 -4.88 -6.18 -14.76
N ALA A 226 -6.06 -6.46 -14.21
CA ALA A 226 -6.75 -7.75 -14.36
C ALA A 226 -7.32 -8.10 -15.75
N ASN A 227 -7.72 -7.11 -16.56
CA ASN A 227 -8.70 -7.30 -17.63
C ASN A 227 -8.08 -7.29 -19.04
N ALA A 228 -7.23 -8.28 -19.32
CA ALA A 228 -6.44 -8.41 -20.55
C ALA A 228 -7.25 -8.45 -21.87
N GLY A 229 -8.50 -8.92 -21.84
CA GLY A 229 -9.40 -8.99 -23.00
C GLY A 229 -10.17 -7.71 -23.32
N SER A 230 -9.75 -6.55 -22.82
CA SER A 230 -10.55 -5.31 -22.86
C SER A 230 -9.73 -4.08 -23.26
N ASN A 231 -10.35 -2.90 -23.15
CA ASN A 231 -9.71 -1.60 -23.37
C ASN A 231 -8.76 -1.19 -22.23
N ILE A 232 -8.55 -2.02 -21.19
CA ILE A 232 -7.59 -1.77 -20.12
C ILE A 232 -6.15 -2.00 -20.62
N VAL A 233 -5.22 -1.15 -20.18
CA VAL A 233 -3.77 -1.26 -20.45
C VAL A 233 -3.02 -1.69 -19.19
N GLY A 234 -1.80 -2.23 -19.33
CA GLY A 234 -1.00 -2.70 -18.20
C GLY A 234 -1.35 -4.13 -17.77
N THR A 235 -2.07 -4.87 -18.60
CA THR A 235 -2.57 -6.22 -18.25
C THR A 235 -1.55 -7.33 -18.54
N ALA A 236 -0.66 -7.08 -19.51
CA ALA A 236 0.45 -7.95 -19.86
C ALA A 236 1.77 -7.29 -19.45
N TRP A 237 2.79 -8.09 -19.14
CA TRP A 237 4.13 -7.58 -18.81
C TRP A 237 4.72 -6.68 -19.92
N SER A 238 4.40 -6.98 -21.19
CA SER A 238 4.78 -6.17 -22.35
C SER A 238 4.19 -4.76 -22.33
N ASP A 239 2.99 -4.56 -21.79
CA ASP A 239 2.35 -3.24 -21.67
C ASP A 239 3.17 -2.36 -20.70
N LEU A 240 3.55 -2.93 -19.55
CA LEU A 240 4.37 -2.25 -18.53
C LEU A 240 5.75 -1.91 -19.06
N ALA A 241 6.43 -2.87 -19.70
CA ALA A 241 7.73 -2.68 -20.33
C ALA A 241 7.69 -1.58 -21.41
N SER A 242 6.62 -1.54 -22.23
CA SER A 242 6.41 -0.51 -23.25
C SER A 242 6.24 0.89 -22.66
N MET A 243 5.47 1.02 -21.58
CA MET A 243 5.34 2.29 -20.85
C MET A 243 6.67 2.75 -20.25
N ILE A 244 7.41 1.85 -19.57
CA ILE A 244 8.71 2.15 -18.95
C ILE A 244 9.78 2.51 -20.00
N ALA A 245 9.76 1.89 -21.18
CA ALA A 245 10.69 2.21 -22.27
C ALA A 245 10.60 3.70 -22.68
N LEU A 246 9.38 4.25 -22.71
CA LEU A 246 9.06 5.62 -23.10
C LEU A 246 9.27 6.67 -21.98
N VAL A 247 9.50 6.23 -20.73
CA VAL A 247 9.83 7.15 -19.63
C VAL A 247 11.29 7.63 -19.74
N GLU A 248 11.50 8.94 -19.62
CA GLU A 248 12.83 9.59 -19.65
C GLU A 248 13.63 9.21 -18.40
N ASP A 249 13.13 9.53 -17.21
CA ASP A 249 13.80 9.21 -15.94
C ASP A 249 13.44 7.80 -15.44
N LYS A 250 14.17 6.82 -15.96
CA LYS A 250 14.05 5.41 -15.54
C LYS A 250 14.43 5.17 -14.08
N SER A 251 15.07 6.12 -13.39
CA SER A 251 15.32 6.00 -11.95
C SER A 251 14.06 6.21 -11.11
N ARG A 252 13.05 6.91 -11.63
CA ARG A 252 11.80 7.30 -10.94
C ARG A 252 10.53 6.59 -11.42
N VAL A 253 10.62 5.58 -12.29
CA VAL A 253 9.50 4.67 -12.62
C VAL A 253 9.74 3.25 -12.12
N ARG A 254 8.71 2.63 -11.55
CA ARG A 254 8.71 1.26 -11.00
C ARG A 254 7.38 0.57 -11.29
N VAL A 255 7.23 -0.67 -10.82
CA VAL A 255 6.04 -1.52 -10.98
C VAL A 255 5.58 -2.06 -9.62
N CYS A 256 4.26 -2.14 -9.45
CA CYS A 256 3.60 -2.93 -8.42
C CYS A 256 3.00 -4.18 -9.08
N ILE A 257 3.19 -5.35 -8.46
CA ILE A 257 2.52 -6.58 -8.88
C ILE A 257 1.33 -6.83 -7.95
N ASP A 258 0.11 -6.75 -8.47
CA ASP A 258 -1.08 -7.29 -7.80
C ASP A 258 -1.27 -8.76 -8.17
N THR A 259 -1.34 -9.65 -7.18
CA THR A 259 -1.45 -11.10 -7.41
C THR A 259 -2.81 -11.53 -7.96
N CYS A 260 -3.90 -10.84 -7.62
CA CYS A 260 -5.23 -11.09 -8.16
C CYS A 260 -5.32 -10.65 -9.63
N HIS A 261 -4.77 -9.48 -9.97
CA HIS A 261 -4.69 -8.96 -11.33
C HIS A 261 -3.82 -9.85 -12.22
N THR A 262 -2.66 -10.27 -11.72
CA THR A 262 -1.75 -11.23 -12.38
C THR A 262 -2.49 -12.52 -12.74
N PHE A 263 -3.21 -13.09 -11.77
CA PHE A 263 -4.01 -14.30 -11.95
C PHE A 263 -5.21 -14.09 -12.89
N ALA A 264 -5.92 -12.97 -12.77
CA ALA A 264 -7.07 -12.63 -13.62
C ALA A 264 -6.67 -12.39 -15.08
N ALA A 265 -5.45 -11.88 -15.33
CA ALA A 265 -4.86 -11.70 -16.66
C ALA A 265 -4.35 -13.02 -17.29
N GLY A 266 -4.25 -14.10 -16.52
CA GLY A 266 -3.91 -15.45 -17.00
C GLY A 266 -2.53 -15.97 -16.59
N TYR A 267 -1.78 -15.22 -15.78
CA TYR A 267 -0.51 -15.67 -15.22
C TYR A 267 -0.75 -16.52 -13.96
N ASP A 268 -0.35 -17.79 -13.98
CA ASP A 268 -0.63 -18.72 -12.88
C ASP A 268 0.41 -18.61 -11.77
N LEU A 269 -0.05 -18.63 -10.51
CA LEU A 269 0.75 -18.52 -9.29
C LEU A 269 0.55 -19.71 -8.33
N ARG A 270 -0.38 -20.64 -8.64
CA ARG A 270 -0.92 -21.63 -7.68
C ARG A 270 0.06 -22.72 -7.24
N THR A 271 1.12 -22.95 -8.02
CA THR A 271 2.15 -23.96 -7.75
C THR A 271 3.53 -23.31 -7.83
N GLU A 272 4.54 -23.95 -7.24
CA GLU A 272 5.92 -23.46 -7.27
C GLU A 272 6.45 -23.28 -8.70
N GLU A 273 6.19 -24.23 -9.59
CA GLU A 273 6.61 -24.14 -10.99
C GLU A 273 5.84 -23.06 -11.77
N ALA A 274 4.56 -22.84 -11.46
CA ALA A 274 3.79 -21.75 -12.06
C ALA A 274 4.29 -20.37 -11.58
N TYR A 275 4.49 -20.21 -10.27
CA TYR A 275 5.04 -19.00 -9.66
C TYR A 275 6.42 -18.66 -10.24
N LYS A 276 7.37 -19.62 -10.24
CA LYS A 276 8.70 -19.45 -10.83
C LYS A 276 8.63 -19.04 -12.30
N LYS A 277 7.75 -19.66 -13.09
CA LYS A 277 7.55 -19.31 -14.50
C LYS A 277 7.05 -17.88 -14.64
N THR A 278 6.02 -17.49 -13.90
CA THR A 278 5.42 -16.14 -13.97
C THR A 278 6.41 -15.05 -13.54
N MET A 279 7.15 -15.25 -12.43
CA MET A 279 8.14 -14.29 -11.96
C MET A 279 9.37 -14.22 -12.89
N LYS A 280 9.76 -15.34 -13.51
CA LYS A 280 10.78 -15.35 -14.55
C LYS A 280 10.34 -14.56 -15.79
N GLU A 281 9.10 -14.75 -16.24
CA GLU A 281 8.55 -14.01 -17.40
C GLU A 281 8.48 -12.50 -17.12
N PHE A 282 8.15 -12.11 -15.89
CA PHE A 282 8.23 -10.71 -15.44
C PHE A 282 9.67 -10.16 -15.50
N ASP A 283 10.67 -10.91 -15.05
CA ASP A 283 12.09 -10.49 -15.11
C ASP A 283 12.61 -10.40 -16.56
N GLU A 284 12.24 -11.35 -17.42
CA GLU A 284 12.64 -11.36 -18.84
C GLU A 284 12.02 -10.20 -19.64
N VAL A 285 10.79 -9.77 -19.31
CA VAL A 285 10.05 -8.73 -20.06
C VAL A 285 10.18 -7.33 -19.45
N VAL A 286 10.05 -7.20 -18.13
CA VAL A 286 10.10 -5.91 -17.41
C VAL A 286 11.45 -5.76 -16.71
N GLY A 287 11.86 -6.78 -15.95
CA GLY A 287 13.07 -6.79 -15.14
C GLY A 287 12.79 -6.50 -13.66
N ASN A 288 13.24 -7.41 -12.80
CA ASN A 288 13.07 -7.38 -11.34
C ASN A 288 13.51 -6.07 -10.68
N LYS A 289 14.49 -5.37 -11.26
CA LYS A 289 14.95 -4.04 -10.82
C LYS A 289 13.86 -2.94 -10.80
N TYR A 290 12.74 -3.15 -11.50
CA TYR A 290 11.62 -2.22 -11.50
C TYR A 290 10.55 -2.57 -10.46
N LEU A 291 10.57 -3.76 -9.84
CA LEU A 291 9.63 -4.08 -8.78
C LEU A 291 9.86 -3.16 -7.57
N ALA A 292 8.80 -2.51 -7.08
CA ALA A 292 8.87 -1.65 -5.90
C ALA A 292 7.65 -1.77 -4.97
N GLY A 293 6.80 -2.77 -5.20
CA GLY A 293 5.66 -3.06 -4.35
C GLY A 293 4.90 -4.30 -4.83
N VAL A 294 4.11 -4.88 -3.94
CA VAL A 294 3.17 -5.96 -4.25
C VAL A 294 1.84 -5.67 -3.58
N HIS A 295 0.75 -5.81 -4.33
CA HIS A 295 -0.58 -5.94 -3.74
C HIS A 295 -0.91 -7.44 -3.61
N LEU A 296 -1.14 -7.87 -2.37
CA LEU A 296 -1.22 -9.28 -2.01
C LEU A 296 -2.69 -9.68 -1.84
N ASN A 297 -3.29 -10.13 -2.93
CA ASN A 297 -4.72 -10.39 -3.03
C ASN A 297 -4.98 -11.80 -3.59
N ASP A 298 -5.81 -12.59 -2.91
CA ASP A 298 -6.39 -13.82 -3.49
C ASP A 298 -7.53 -13.44 -4.44
N SER A 299 -7.95 -14.34 -5.32
CA SER A 299 -8.98 -14.07 -6.32
C SER A 299 -10.24 -14.91 -6.11
N LYS A 300 -11.41 -14.28 -6.17
CA LYS A 300 -12.71 -14.97 -6.25
C LYS A 300 -12.95 -15.60 -7.61
N ALA A 301 -12.28 -15.09 -8.63
CA ALA A 301 -12.44 -15.52 -10.02
C ALA A 301 -11.41 -16.61 -10.38
N ASP A 302 -11.69 -17.36 -11.45
CA ASP A 302 -10.75 -18.38 -11.96
C ASP A 302 -9.59 -17.74 -12.74
N LEU A 303 -8.52 -18.52 -12.97
CA LEU A 303 -7.36 -18.10 -13.77
C LEU A 303 -7.80 -17.58 -15.13
N GLY A 304 -7.32 -16.40 -15.55
CA GLY A 304 -7.66 -15.81 -16.84
C GLY A 304 -9.11 -15.35 -16.97
N ALA A 305 -9.87 -15.24 -15.87
CA ALA A 305 -11.27 -14.81 -15.90
C ALA A 305 -11.47 -13.31 -16.20
N ASN A 306 -10.38 -12.52 -16.32
CA ASN A 306 -10.40 -11.09 -16.63
C ASN A 306 -11.24 -10.25 -15.64
N LYS A 307 -11.27 -10.67 -14.37
CA LYS A 307 -12.07 -10.05 -13.29
C LYS A 307 -11.19 -9.71 -12.11
N ASP A 308 -11.04 -8.42 -11.86
CA ASP A 308 -10.68 -7.90 -10.55
C ASP A 308 -11.83 -8.20 -9.57
N LEU A 309 -11.61 -9.20 -8.71
CA LEU A 309 -12.50 -9.60 -7.62
C LEU A 309 -11.67 -10.19 -6.47
N HIS A 310 -11.11 -9.34 -5.62
CA HIS A 310 -10.26 -9.74 -4.50
C HIS A 310 -10.99 -10.66 -3.49
N GLU A 311 -10.24 -11.60 -2.91
CA GLU A 311 -10.63 -12.48 -1.80
C GLU A 311 -9.58 -12.44 -0.68
N ASN A 312 -10.01 -12.78 0.53
CA ASN A 312 -9.11 -12.99 1.65
C ASN A 312 -8.09 -14.11 1.37
N ILE A 313 -6.88 -13.96 1.90
CA ILE A 313 -5.71 -14.83 1.65
C ILE A 313 -6.07 -16.29 1.90
N GLY A 314 -5.85 -17.16 0.90
CA GLY A 314 -6.09 -18.61 1.02
C GLY A 314 -7.54 -19.05 0.88
N LEU A 315 -8.49 -18.11 0.74
CA LEU A 315 -9.92 -18.43 0.60
C LEU A 315 -10.40 -18.41 -0.84
N GLY A 316 -9.60 -17.88 -1.78
CA GLY A 316 -9.91 -17.77 -3.20
C GLY A 316 -9.32 -18.91 -4.04
N LYS A 317 -8.99 -18.58 -5.30
CA LYS A 317 -8.52 -19.52 -6.34
C LYS A 317 -6.99 -19.55 -6.49
N ILE A 318 -6.27 -18.62 -5.87
CA ILE A 318 -4.79 -18.59 -5.84
C ILE A 318 -4.30 -19.51 -4.71
N GLY A 319 -4.84 -19.34 -3.50
CA GLY A 319 -4.58 -20.24 -2.37
C GLY A 319 -3.21 -20.05 -1.68
N LEU A 320 -3.05 -20.64 -0.48
CA LEU A 320 -1.92 -20.36 0.41
C LEU A 320 -0.53 -20.71 -0.16
N THR A 321 -0.42 -21.62 -1.13
CA THR A 321 0.88 -22.00 -1.71
C THR A 321 1.57 -20.82 -2.37
N ALA A 322 0.84 -20.02 -3.16
CA ALA A 322 1.40 -18.84 -3.84
C ALA A 322 1.91 -17.80 -2.83
N PHE A 323 1.11 -17.53 -1.79
CA PHE A 323 1.45 -16.54 -0.76
C PHE A 323 2.64 -16.97 0.09
N ARG A 324 2.78 -18.28 0.40
CA ARG A 324 3.99 -18.81 1.05
C ARG A 324 5.24 -18.66 0.18
N LEU A 325 5.13 -18.89 -1.14
CA LEU A 325 6.24 -18.72 -2.07
C LEU A 325 6.68 -17.26 -2.14
N LEU A 326 5.72 -16.33 -2.31
CA LEU A 326 5.99 -14.90 -2.34
C LEU A 326 6.61 -14.41 -1.03
N MET A 327 6.08 -14.82 0.13
CA MET A 327 6.66 -14.48 1.44
C MET A 327 8.07 -15.06 1.66
N ARG A 328 8.52 -16.03 0.85
CA ARG A 328 9.90 -16.57 0.89
C ARG A 328 10.78 -16.07 -0.27
N ASP A 329 10.25 -15.23 -1.16
CA ASP A 329 10.97 -14.71 -2.32
C ASP A 329 11.90 -13.55 -1.92
N PRO A 330 13.22 -13.64 -2.18
CA PRO A 330 14.16 -12.56 -1.89
C PRO A 330 13.83 -11.21 -2.56
N LEU A 331 13.05 -11.20 -3.65
CA LEU A 331 12.58 -9.97 -4.31
C LEU A 331 11.66 -9.12 -3.42
N MET A 332 11.07 -9.71 -2.37
CA MET A 332 10.15 -9.03 -1.44
C MET A 332 10.87 -8.30 -0.29
N ALA A 333 12.19 -8.41 -0.20
CA ALA A 333 12.98 -7.76 0.85
C ALA A 333 13.05 -6.24 0.64
N GLY A 334 12.58 -5.46 1.61
CA GLY A 334 12.64 -4.01 1.57
C GLY A 334 11.66 -3.32 0.61
N ILE A 335 10.66 -4.02 0.07
CA ILE A 335 9.54 -3.43 -0.68
C ILE A 335 8.21 -3.60 0.09
N PRO A 336 7.25 -2.68 -0.07
CA PRO A 336 5.93 -2.77 0.56
C PRO A 336 5.08 -3.88 -0.08
N ILE A 337 4.57 -4.77 0.77
CA ILE A 337 3.63 -5.84 0.45
C ILE A 337 2.30 -5.49 1.13
N VAL A 338 1.25 -5.27 0.36
CA VAL A 338 0.03 -4.61 0.83
C VAL A 338 -1.20 -5.48 0.55
N LEU A 339 -1.90 -5.89 1.60
CA LEU A 339 -3.22 -6.51 1.49
C LEU A 339 -4.26 -5.47 1.04
N GLU A 340 -5.00 -5.76 -0.03
CA GLU A 340 -6.24 -5.04 -0.42
C GLU A 340 -7.44 -5.99 -0.37
N THR A 341 -7.33 -6.99 0.50
CA THR A 341 -8.31 -8.06 0.69
C THR A 341 -9.60 -7.48 1.29
N PRO A 342 -10.77 -8.11 1.01
CA PRO A 342 -12.04 -7.63 1.52
C PRO A 342 -12.10 -7.59 3.05
N ALA A 343 -12.22 -6.39 3.59
CA ALA A 343 -12.52 -6.13 5.01
C ALA A 343 -14.01 -5.79 5.22
N LEU A 344 -14.46 -5.85 6.48
CA LEU A 344 -15.76 -5.32 6.87
C LEU A 344 -15.66 -3.88 7.33
N ASP A 345 -16.67 -3.10 6.94
CA ASP A 345 -16.98 -1.83 7.60
C ASP A 345 -17.75 -2.13 8.91
N GLY A 346 -17.00 -2.33 9.99
CA GLY A 346 -17.55 -2.35 11.35
C GLY A 346 -17.73 -0.94 11.93
N PRO A 347 -18.38 -0.80 13.09
CA PRO A 347 -18.60 0.50 13.73
C PRO A 347 -17.32 1.13 14.33
N THR A 348 -16.24 0.36 14.54
CA THR A 348 -15.01 0.84 15.17
C THR A 348 -13.78 0.71 14.25
N PRO A 349 -12.76 1.60 14.38
CA PRO A 349 -11.48 1.48 13.67
C PRO A 349 -10.80 0.11 13.78
N SER A 350 -10.95 -0.58 14.93
CA SER A 350 -10.45 -1.93 15.18
C SER A 350 -11.13 -3.00 14.33
N ASP A 351 -12.43 -2.87 14.04
CA ASP A 351 -13.16 -3.85 13.25
C ASP A 351 -12.63 -3.90 11.81
N HIS A 352 -12.37 -2.72 11.21
CA HIS A 352 -11.85 -2.60 9.85
C HIS A 352 -10.47 -3.26 9.67
N VAL A 353 -9.60 -3.24 10.68
CA VAL A 353 -8.24 -3.81 10.59
C VAL A 353 -8.14 -5.25 11.09
N SER A 354 -9.17 -5.75 11.78
CA SER A 354 -9.17 -7.07 12.43
C SER A 354 -8.83 -8.23 11.49
N ILE A 355 -9.33 -8.19 10.26
CA ILE A 355 -9.07 -9.22 9.23
C ILE A 355 -7.61 -9.16 8.75
N TRP A 356 -7.08 -7.96 8.51
CA TRP A 356 -5.71 -7.76 8.05
C TRP A 356 -4.70 -8.13 9.13
N SER A 357 -4.97 -7.84 10.41
CA SER A 357 -4.16 -8.34 11.53
C SER A 357 -4.00 -9.86 11.51
N LYS A 358 -5.07 -10.58 11.16
CA LYS A 358 -5.07 -12.05 11.06
C LYS A 358 -4.36 -12.54 9.81
N GLU A 359 -4.58 -11.90 8.67
CA GLU A 359 -3.90 -12.24 7.42
C GLU A 359 -2.39 -11.98 7.50
N ILE A 360 -1.96 -10.85 8.06
CA ILE A 360 -0.53 -10.53 8.33
C ILE A 360 0.10 -11.60 9.23
N ALA A 361 -0.55 -11.96 10.34
CA ALA A 361 -0.07 -13.01 11.24
C ALA A 361 0.04 -14.38 10.54
N MET A 362 -0.98 -14.76 9.75
CA MET A 362 -0.98 -16.00 8.97
C MET A 362 0.10 -16.01 7.88
N LEU A 363 0.39 -14.88 7.25
CA LEU A 363 1.44 -14.76 6.22
C LEU A 363 2.84 -15.02 6.80
N TYR A 364 3.13 -14.49 8.00
CA TYR A 364 4.36 -14.84 8.72
C TYR A 364 4.38 -16.29 9.20
N GLU A 365 3.23 -16.84 9.63
CA GLU A 365 3.12 -18.27 9.99
C GLU A 365 3.45 -19.18 8.80
N ILE A 366 2.82 -18.98 7.63
CA ILE A 366 3.06 -19.85 6.47
C ILE A 366 4.49 -19.71 5.92
N GLN A 367 5.10 -18.54 6.05
CA GLN A 367 6.51 -18.31 5.69
C GLN A 367 7.46 -19.21 6.50
N ALA A 368 7.19 -19.37 7.79
CA ALA A 368 8.07 -20.04 8.74
C ALA A 368 7.96 -21.57 8.73
N ILE A 369 6.94 -22.14 8.09
CA ILE A 369 6.71 -23.60 8.03
C ILE A 369 7.80 -24.28 7.16
N PRO A 370 8.46 -25.36 7.62
CA PRO A 370 9.37 -26.17 6.81
C PRO A 370 8.71 -26.79 5.56
N ASP A 371 9.49 -27.08 4.53
CA ASP A 371 8.96 -27.61 3.27
C ASP A 371 8.39 -29.04 3.38
N ASP A 372 8.93 -29.86 4.29
CA ASP A 372 8.45 -31.22 4.59
C ASP A 372 7.17 -31.26 5.44
N GLU A 373 6.88 -30.19 6.20
CA GLU A 373 5.62 -30.05 6.96
C GLU A 373 4.50 -29.38 6.16
N TRP A 374 4.82 -28.72 5.04
CA TRP A 374 3.93 -27.75 4.37
C TRP A 374 2.55 -28.31 4.01
N ASP A 375 2.46 -29.44 3.33
CA ASP A 375 1.19 -29.98 2.85
C ASP A 375 0.24 -30.36 4.01
N THR A 376 0.79 -30.80 5.15
CA THR A 376 -0.01 -31.10 6.35
C THR A 376 -0.47 -29.80 7.00
N LYS A 377 0.46 -28.87 7.26
CA LYS A 377 0.17 -27.61 7.96
C LYS A 377 -0.77 -26.70 7.16
N LYS A 378 -0.65 -26.68 5.83
CA LYS A 378 -1.54 -25.93 4.94
C LYS A 378 -3.01 -26.29 5.18
N VAL A 379 -3.34 -27.58 5.24
CA VAL A 379 -4.73 -28.04 5.45
C VAL A 379 -5.24 -27.65 6.84
N GLU A 380 -4.41 -27.75 7.87
CA GLU A 380 -4.74 -27.29 9.23
C GLU A 380 -5.04 -25.78 9.25
N ILE A 381 -4.18 -24.98 8.61
CA ILE A 381 -4.30 -23.51 8.55
C ILE A 381 -5.51 -23.09 7.71
N GLU A 382 -5.76 -23.69 6.55
CA GLU A 382 -6.96 -23.38 5.74
C GLU A 382 -8.25 -23.68 6.52
N ALA A 383 -8.31 -24.80 7.25
CA ALA A 383 -9.47 -25.18 8.05
C ALA A 383 -9.67 -24.28 9.29
N ARG A 384 -8.57 -23.82 9.91
CA ARG A 384 -8.59 -22.84 11.01
C ARG A 384 -9.04 -21.47 10.49
N TRP A 385 -8.39 -20.98 9.43
CA TRP A 385 -8.59 -19.65 8.87
C TRP A 385 -10.00 -19.45 8.33
N ARG A 386 -10.59 -20.45 7.64
CA ARG A 386 -11.99 -20.38 7.21
C ARG A 386 -12.95 -20.10 8.38
N LYS A 387 -12.75 -20.74 9.54
CA LYS A 387 -13.56 -20.50 10.74
C LYS A 387 -13.34 -19.11 11.33
N GLU A 388 -12.09 -18.66 11.40
CA GLU A 388 -11.76 -17.32 11.91
C GLU A 388 -12.31 -16.21 11.00
N ARG A 389 -12.13 -16.33 9.67
CA ARG A 389 -12.71 -15.40 8.70
C ARG A 389 -14.23 -15.39 8.78
N ASP A 390 -14.89 -16.55 8.78
CA ASP A 390 -16.36 -16.62 8.83
C ASP A 390 -16.93 -16.07 10.16
N ALA A 391 -16.15 -16.07 11.25
CA ALA A 391 -16.52 -15.42 12.51
C ALA A 391 -16.36 -13.89 12.48
N ILE A 392 -15.37 -13.37 11.75
CA ILE A 392 -15.15 -11.92 11.54
C ILE A 392 -16.16 -11.38 10.51
N ASN A 393 -16.23 -12.02 9.35
CA ASN A 393 -17.05 -11.64 8.20
C ASN A 393 -17.93 -12.82 7.73
N PRO A 394 -19.13 -12.99 8.34
CA PRO A 394 -20.02 -14.08 7.99
C PRO A 394 -20.46 -14.04 6.52
N PRO A 395 -20.43 -15.18 5.80
CA PRO A 395 -20.91 -15.22 4.42
C PRO A 395 -22.40 -14.81 4.36
N LYS A 396 -22.71 -13.82 3.53
CA LYS A 396 -24.07 -13.30 3.33
C LYS A 396 -25.03 -14.45 3.01
N GLU A 397 -26.07 -14.62 3.82
CA GLU A 397 -27.10 -15.64 3.57
C GLU A 397 -27.67 -15.48 2.15
N LYS A 398 -27.65 -16.57 1.37
CA LYS A 398 -28.36 -16.62 0.09
C LYS A 398 -29.85 -16.50 0.37
N LYS A 399 -30.43 -15.32 0.17
CA LYS A 399 -31.88 -15.09 0.22
C LYS A 399 -32.57 -16.20 -0.57
N LYS A 400 -33.36 -17.04 0.11
CA LYS A 400 -34.17 -18.07 -0.56
C LYS A 400 -35.06 -17.36 -1.59
N PRO A 401 -35.16 -17.87 -2.84
CA PRO A 401 -36.05 -17.27 -3.81
C PRO A 401 -37.48 -17.27 -3.26
N ALA A 402 -38.15 -16.12 -3.33
CA ALA A 402 -39.52 -15.99 -2.85
C ALA A 402 -40.42 -17.05 -3.52
N PRO A 403 -41.30 -17.74 -2.78
CA PRO A 403 -42.18 -18.74 -3.37
C PRO A 403 -43.02 -18.09 -4.47
N LYS A 404 -42.90 -18.61 -5.71
CA LYS A 404 -43.67 -18.10 -6.86
C LYS A 404 -45.16 -18.18 -6.52
N GLY A 405 -45.80 -17.03 -6.34
CA GLY A 405 -47.22 -16.94 -6.06
C GLY A 405 -48.02 -17.64 -7.15
N LYS A 406 -48.97 -18.50 -6.76
CA LYS A 406 -49.84 -19.20 -7.71
C LYS A 406 -50.56 -18.17 -8.58
N ALA A 407 -50.36 -18.24 -9.90
CA ALA A 407 -51.07 -17.38 -10.85
C ALA A 407 -52.59 -17.58 -10.68
N LYS A 408 -53.32 -16.49 -10.41
CA LYS A 408 -54.79 -16.50 -10.48
C LYS A 408 -55.18 -16.81 -11.93
N LYS A 409 -55.86 -17.94 -12.16
CA LYS A 409 -56.60 -18.14 -13.42
C LYS A 409 -57.65 -17.03 -13.52
N GLY A 410 -57.53 -16.16 -14.51
CA GLY A 410 -58.58 -15.20 -14.83
C GLY A 410 -59.84 -15.93 -15.29
N LYS A 411 -61.00 -15.51 -14.78
CA LYS A 411 -62.27 -15.87 -15.39
C LYS A 411 -62.34 -15.20 -16.77
N LYS A 412 -62.68 -15.98 -17.78
CA LYS A 412 -63.14 -15.46 -19.08
C LYS A 412 -64.51 -14.82 -18.82
N ALA A 413 -64.68 -13.55 -19.17
CA ALA A 413 -65.99 -12.93 -19.27
C ALA A 413 -66.39 -12.98 -20.73
N GLU A 414 -67.60 -13.46 -21.00
CA GLU A 414 -68.26 -13.24 -22.29
C GLU A 414 -68.79 -11.81 -22.30
N SER A 415 -68.57 -11.10 -23.41
CA SER A 415 -69.21 -9.83 -23.70
C SER A 415 -70.24 -10.09 -24.78
N GLU A 416 -71.50 -9.88 -24.46
CA GLU A 416 -72.62 -9.95 -25.39
C GLU A 416 -72.47 -8.86 -26.47
N GLU A 417 -72.83 -9.22 -27.71
CA GLU A 417 -73.17 -8.26 -28.76
C GLU A 417 -74.59 -7.75 -28.46
N ASP A 418 -74.82 -6.43 -28.53
CA ASP A 418 -76.12 -5.87 -28.93
C ASP A 418 -75.99 -4.35 -29.23
N GLU A 419 -76.99 -3.81 -29.92
CA GLU A 419 -76.90 -2.64 -30.80
C GLU A 419 -77.32 -1.29 -30.17
N GLU A 420 -76.65 -0.21 -30.59
CA GLU A 420 -77.08 1.20 -30.87
C GLU A 420 -76.06 2.29 -30.46
#